data_AF-A0A8J8BCN4-F1
#
_entry.id   AF-A0A8J8BCN4-F1
#
_cell.length_a   1.000
_cell.length_b   1.000
_cell.length_c   1.000
_cell.angle_alpha   90.00
_cell.angle_beta   90.00
_cell.angle_gamma   90.00
#
_symmetry.space_group_name_H-M   'P 1'
#
loop_
_entity.id
_entity.type
_entity.pdbx_description
1 polymer ?
#
loop_
_entity_poly.entity_id
_entity_poly.type
_entity_poly.pdbx_seq_one_letter_code
_entity_poly.pdbx_strand_id
1 'polypeptide(L)'
;MHDSDGDVLVYHYYDANLNGTAQLGLDHLAWGSTGWPTVVNGSTGGAGGGSTGELHAVAAGKCLDDPNGTTTQGTQMQIYSCDGGASQTWTHTSAGQLTVSVGGSTFCLDANKKGTTNGTEAIIWSCNGGSNQQWQLNSNGTVTGVQSGLCLDVTGGSSADGAPVELWTCNGGGNQQWTLG
;
A
#
# COMPACT_ATOMS: atom_id res chain seq x y z
N MET A 1 -25.52 -12.60 -8.21
CA MET A 1 -26.37 -12.47 -9.42
C MET A 1 -25.45 -12.68 -10.60
N HIS A 2 -25.82 -13.47 -11.60
CA HIS A 2 -24.96 -13.70 -12.77
C HIS A 2 -25.25 -12.64 -13.83
N ASP A 3 -24.20 -12.14 -14.48
CA ASP A 3 -24.33 -11.44 -15.76
C ASP A 3 -24.70 -12.46 -16.86
N SER A 4 -25.23 -11.99 -18.00
CA SER A 4 -25.76 -12.83 -19.09
C SER A 4 -24.77 -13.85 -19.65
N ASP A 5 -23.48 -13.64 -19.45
CA ASP A 5 -22.41 -14.51 -19.94
C ASP A 5 -21.78 -15.40 -18.83
N GLY A 6 -22.06 -15.12 -17.55
CA GLY A 6 -21.63 -15.96 -16.41
C GLY A 6 -20.20 -15.70 -15.91
N ASP A 7 -19.61 -14.57 -16.31
CA ASP A 7 -18.19 -14.26 -16.16
C ASP A 7 -17.85 -13.56 -14.84
N VAL A 8 -18.86 -13.25 -14.03
CA VAL A 8 -18.70 -12.43 -12.82
C VAL A 8 -19.28 -13.17 -11.62
N LEU A 9 -18.44 -13.37 -10.60
CA LEU A 9 -18.86 -13.84 -9.28
C LEU A 9 -19.08 -12.64 -8.38
N VAL A 10 -20.34 -12.47 -7.95
CA VAL A 10 -20.72 -11.50 -6.93
C VAL A 10 -20.99 -12.23 -5.63
N TYR A 11 -20.22 -11.94 -4.58
CA TYR A 11 -20.37 -12.58 -3.28
C TYR A 11 -20.38 -11.56 -2.14
N HIS A 12 -21.12 -11.87 -1.08
CA HIS A 12 -20.97 -11.18 0.19
C HIS A 12 -20.01 -11.94 1.08
N TYR A 13 -19.09 -11.24 1.73
CA TYR A 13 -18.20 -11.84 2.71
C TYR A 13 -18.13 -10.99 3.99
N TYR A 14 -17.82 -11.68 5.09
CA TYR A 14 -17.49 -11.09 6.37
C TYR A 14 -16.05 -11.48 6.67
N ASP A 15 -15.13 -10.53 6.64
CA ASP A 15 -13.79 -10.78 7.17
C ASP A 15 -13.71 -10.36 8.65
N ALA A 16 -12.74 -10.92 9.36
CA ALA A 16 -12.56 -10.67 10.79
C ALA A 16 -12.10 -9.23 11.12
N ASN A 17 -11.68 -8.46 10.11
CA ASN A 17 -11.10 -7.12 10.26
C ASN A 17 -12.15 -6.01 10.11
N LEU A 18 -13.38 -6.34 9.72
CA LEU A 18 -14.44 -5.37 9.42
C LEU A 18 -15.54 -5.24 10.49
N ASN A 19 -15.27 -5.67 11.74
CA ASN A 19 -16.19 -5.52 12.88
C ASN A 19 -17.63 -6.02 12.60
N GLY A 20 -17.79 -7.05 11.75
CA GLY A 20 -19.09 -7.64 11.41
C GLY A 20 -19.89 -6.93 10.31
N THR A 21 -19.29 -5.97 9.58
CA THR A 21 -19.92 -5.39 8.39
C THR A 21 -19.73 -6.30 7.17
N ALA A 22 -20.78 -6.45 6.35
CA ALA A 22 -20.75 -7.25 5.12
C ALA A 22 -20.20 -6.42 3.96
N GLN A 23 -19.27 -6.99 3.19
CA GLN A 23 -18.73 -6.38 1.96
C GLN A 23 -19.20 -7.12 0.72
N LEU A 24 -19.15 -6.42 -0.42
CA LEU A 24 -19.45 -6.96 -1.75
C LEU A 24 -18.12 -7.22 -2.49
N GLY A 25 -17.85 -8.48 -2.79
CA GLY A 25 -16.77 -8.89 -3.68
C GLY A 25 -17.26 -9.04 -5.12
N LEU A 26 -16.41 -8.64 -6.07
CA LEU A 26 -16.63 -8.78 -7.51
C LEU A 26 -15.37 -9.39 -8.13
N ASP A 27 -15.46 -10.65 -8.54
CA ASP A 27 -14.38 -11.35 -9.23
C ASP A 27 -14.78 -11.69 -10.67
N HIS A 28 -13.86 -11.49 -11.60
CA HIS A 28 -14.00 -12.02 -12.95
C HIS A 28 -13.56 -13.49 -12.98
N LEU A 29 -14.36 -14.31 -13.66
CA LEU A 29 -14.15 -15.74 -13.85
C LEU A 29 -13.75 -16.00 -15.31
N ALA A 30 -12.78 -16.89 -15.49
CA ALA A 30 -12.41 -17.45 -16.78
C ALA A 30 -12.71 -18.96 -16.78
N TRP A 31 -13.15 -19.49 -17.92
CA TRP A 31 -13.54 -20.88 -18.06
C TRP A 31 -12.48 -21.64 -18.86
N GLY A 32 -11.77 -22.54 -18.17
CA GLY A 32 -10.83 -23.46 -18.81
C GLY A 32 -11.53 -24.63 -19.50
N SER A 33 -10.77 -25.40 -20.28
CA SER A 33 -11.26 -26.60 -21.00
C SER A 33 -11.78 -27.71 -20.10
N THR A 34 -11.49 -27.66 -18.79
CA THR A 34 -11.98 -28.57 -17.76
C THR A 34 -13.38 -28.22 -17.25
N GLY A 35 -13.95 -27.08 -17.68
CA GLY A 35 -15.30 -26.64 -17.32
C GLY A 35 -15.43 -26.05 -15.91
N TRP A 36 -14.34 -26.00 -15.13
CA TRP A 36 -14.32 -25.31 -13.84
C TRP A 36 -13.87 -23.86 -14.03
N PRO A 37 -14.58 -22.89 -13.43
CA PRO A 37 -14.17 -21.50 -13.50
C PRO A 37 -12.94 -21.26 -12.61
N THR A 38 -12.00 -20.46 -13.11
CA THR A 38 -10.86 -19.93 -12.34
C THR A 38 -11.02 -18.42 -12.21
N VAL A 39 -10.71 -17.86 -11.04
CA VAL A 39 -10.63 -16.40 -10.87
C VAL A 39 -9.47 -15.89 -11.72
N VAL A 40 -9.74 -14.98 -12.65
CA VAL A 40 -8.69 -14.30 -13.42
C VAL A 40 -8.20 -13.12 -12.60
N ASN A 41 -6.90 -13.10 -12.29
CA ASN A 41 -6.28 -11.97 -11.58
C ASN A 41 -6.36 -10.71 -12.45
N GLY A 42 -7.41 -9.95 -12.18
CA GLY A 42 -7.77 -8.69 -12.81
C GLY A 42 -8.82 -8.02 -11.95
N SER A 43 -8.56 -7.92 -10.64
CA SER A 43 -9.39 -7.26 -9.64
C SER A 43 -9.70 -5.83 -10.09
N THR A 44 -10.84 -5.66 -10.78
CA THR A 44 -11.48 -4.38 -10.95
C THR A 44 -12.44 -4.18 -9.79
N GLY A 45 -11.91 -3.59 -8.73
CA GLY A 45 -12.60 -2.62 -7.87
C GLY A 45 -13.95 -3.04 -7.27
N GLY A 46 -13.90 -3.73 -6.12
CA GLY A 46 -14.94 -3.65 -5.11
C GLY A 46 -14.61 -2.52 -4.12
N ALA A 47 -15.36 -1.42 -4.16
CA ALA A 47 -15.19 -0.30 -3.25
C ALA A 47 -15.63 -0.68 -1.83
N GLY A 48 -14.70 -0.65 -0.87
CA GLY A 48 -15.07 -0.69 0.56
C GLY A 48 -14.10 -1.36 1.53
N GLY A 49 -12.91 -1.79 1.11
CA GLY A 49 -11.85 -2.30 1.98
C GLY A 49 -10.49 -1.99 1.37
N GLY A 50 -9.53 -1.57 2.19
CA GLY A 50 -8.23 -1.17 1.69
C GLY A 50 -7.49 -2.28 0.96
N SER A 51 -6.65 -1.95 -0.02
CA SER A 51 -5.74 -2.92 -0.65
C SER A 51 -4.62 -3.26 0.31
N THR A 52 -4.28 -4.54 0.49
CA THR A 52 -3.20 -4.99 1.38
C THR A 52 -2.17 -5.79 0.59
N GLY A 53 -0.89 -5.54 0.83
CA GLY A 53 0.23 -6.24 0.19
C GLY A 53 1.56 -5.59 0.50
N GLU A 54 2.61 -6.06 -0.15
CA GLU A 54 3.89 -5.37 -0.13
C GLU A 54 3.81 -4.09 -0.98
N LEU A 55 4.43 -3.00 -0.52
CA LEU A 55 4.59 -1.80 -1.35
C LEU A 55 5.97 -1.84 -2.02
N HIS A 56 6.03 -2.38 -3.23
CA HIS A 56 7.26 -2.57 -3.98
C HIS A 56 7.82 -1.26 -4.52
N ALA A 57 9.05 -0.90 -4.16
CA ALA A 57 9.89 0.06 -4.87
C ALA A 57 10.33 -0.56 -6.20
N VAL A 58 9.65 -0.22 -7.29
CA VAL A 58 9.74 -0.91 -8.59
C VAL A 58 11.17 -0.92 -9.13
N ALA A 59 11.87 0.23 -9.10
CA ALA A 59 13.23 0.32 -9.63
C ALA A 59 14.27 -0.43 -8.79
N ALA A 60 14.04 -0.57 -7.48
CA ALA A 60 14.94 -1.28 -6.59
C ALA A 60 14.66 -2.79 -6.53
N GLY A 61 13.44 -3.23 -6.89
CA GLY A 61 13.00 -4.61 -6.69
C GLY A 61 12.90 -4.99 -5.21
N LYS A 62 12.50 -4.03 -4.37
CA LYS A 62 12.47 -4.11 -2.90
C LYS A 62 11.16 -3.58 -2.34
N CYS A 63 10.95 -3.75 -1.05
CA CYS A 63 9.71 -3.42 -0.38
C CYS A 63 9.89 -2.27 0.60
N LEU A 64 8.89 -1.39 0.74
CA LEU A 64 8.80 -0.45 1.84
C LEU A 64 8.77 -1.23 3.16
N ASP A 65 9.71 -0.94 4.05
CA ASP A 65 9.98 -1.72 5.24
C ASP A 65 10.04 -0.82 6.48
N ASP A 66 9.33 -1.25 7.52
CA ASP A 66 9.55 -0.77 8.89
C ASP A 66 10.78 -1.49 9.50
N PRO A 67 11.90 -0.78 9.73
CA PRO A 67 13.16 -1.40 10.09
C PRO A 67 13.07 -2.29 11.33
N ASN A 68 13.31 -3.59 11.13
CA ASN A 68 13.25 -4.63 12.19
C ASN A 68 11.85 -4.78 12.83
N GLY A 69 10.77 -4.34 12.18
CA GLY A 69 9.40 -4.41 12.70
C GLY A 69 9.24 -3.69 14.04
N THR A 70 9.78 -2.48 14.15
CA THR A 70 9.83 -1.72 15.41
C THR A 70 8.48 -1.08 15.74
N THR A 71 8.22 -0.89 17.03
CA THR A 71 7.06 -0.13 17.51
C THR A 71 7.43 1.30 17.92
N THR A 72 8.67 1.72 17.65
CA THR A 72 9.17 3.04 18.00
C THR A 72 8.68 4.08 16.99
N GLN A 73 7.77 4.93 17.43
CA GLN A 73 7.24 6.03 16.62
C GLN A 73 8.34 7.01 16.22
N GLY A 74 8.27 7.52 14.99
CA GLY A 74 9.30 8.38 14.43
C GLY A 74 10.43 7.62 13.72
N THR A 75 10.38 6.28 13.69
CA THR A 75 11.33 5.49 12.90
C THR A 75 11.09 5.76 11.42
N GLN A 76 12.14 6.15 10.70
CA GLN A 76 12.11 6.35 9.25
C GLN A 76 12.01 5.01 8.52
N MET A 77 11.15 4.96 7.51
CA MET A 77 11.01 3.80 6.64
C MET A 77 12.20 3.67 5.72
N GLN A 78 12.50 2.43 5.36
CA GLN A 78 13.53 2.07 4.42
C GLN A 78 12.96 1.23 3.29
N ILE A 79 13.79 0.91 2.29
CA ILE A 79 13.54 -0.24 1.44
C ILE A 79 14.40 -1.43 1.90
N TYR A 80 13.83 -2.62 1.84
CA TYR A 80 14.53 -3.86 2.15
C TYR A 80 14.11 -4.98 1.21
N SER A 81 14.93 -6.02 1.13
CA SER A 81 14.59 -7.24 0.40
C SER A 81 13.22 -7.75 0.86
N CYS A 82 12.33 -8.00 -0.11
CA CYS A 82 10.97 -8.43 0.16
C CYS A 82 10.95 -9.81 0.81
N ASP A 83 10.31 -9.93 1.97
CA ASP A 83 10.26 -11.16 2.76
C ASP A 83 8.85 -11.59 3.18
N GLY A 84 7.81 -10.85 2.77
CA GLY A 84 6.42 -11.11 3.15
C GLY A 84 6.13 -10.89 4.64
N GLY A 85 7.06 -10.28 5.37
CA GLY A 85 6.96 -10.01 6.79
C GLY A 85 5.91 -8.95 7.11
N ALA A 86 5.44 -8.95 8.36
CA ALA A 86 4.47 -7.99 8.85
C ALA A 86 4.96 -6.53 8.76
N SER A 87 6.27 -6.29 8.83
CA SER A 87 6.91 -4.98 8.68
C SER A 87 6.90 -4.45 7.24
N GLN A 88 6.57 -5.29 6.26
CA GLN A 88 6.50 -4.95 4.83
C GLN A 88 5.08 -5.09 4.27
N THR A 89 4.13 -5.56 5.08
CA THR A 89 2.73 -5.72 4.68
C THR A 89 1.97 -4.43 5.00
N TRP A 90 1.69 -3.64 3.95
CA TRP A 90 0.99 -2.37 4.05
C TRP A 90 -0.45 -2.50 3.59
N THR A 91 -1.36 -1.80 4.28
CA THR A 91 -2.76 -1.67 3.87
C THR A 91 -3.06 -0.23 3.49
N HIS A 92 -3.48 0.02 2.25
CA HIS A 92 -4.00 1.31 1.80
C HIS A 92 -5.50 1.41 2.12
N THR A 93 -5.86 2.13 3.18
CA THR A 93 -7.24 2.21 3.67
C THR A 93 -8.12 3.12 2.81
N SER A 94 -9.44 3.03 2.96
CA SER A 94 -10.40 3.94 2.32
C SER A 94 -10.26 5.40 2.78
N ALA A 95 -9.62 5.64 3.94
CA ALA A 95 -9.25 6.97 4.42
C ALA A 95 -7.94 7.50 3.79
N GLY A 96 -7.34 6.74 2.87
CA GLY A 96 -6.09 7.07 2.19
C GLY A 96 -4.83 6.78 3.01
N GLN A 97 -4.92 6.10 4.15
CA GLN A 97 -3.73 5.81 4.95
C GLN A 97 -3.00 4.58 4.43
N LEU A 98 -1.67 4.56 4.50
CA LEU A 98 -0.87 3.34 4.39
C LEU A 98 -0.54 2.87 5.80
N THR A 99 -1.10 1.74 6.22
CA THR A 99 -0.93 1.21 7.58
C THR A 99 -0.11 -0.06 7.62
N VAL A 100 0.74 -0.20 8.64
CA VAL A 100 1.54 -1.40 8.93
C VAL A 100 1.25 -1.88 10.35
N SER A 101 1.13 -3.20 10.54
CA SER A 101 0.80 -3.79 11.84
C SER A 101 1.95 -4.68 12.34
N VAL A 102 2.68 -4.21 13.36
CA VAL A 102 3.84 -4.89 13.95
C VAL A 102 3.73 -4.92 15.47
N GLY A 103 4.14 -6.00 16.11
CA GLY A 103 4.12 -6.14 17.57
C GLY A 103 2.73 -5.96 18.20
N GLY A 104 1.65 -6.25 17.46
CA GLY A 104 0.26 -6.07 17.91
C GLY A 104 -0.22 -4.61 17.90
N SER A 105 0.57 -3.67 17.37
CA SER A 105 0.20 -2.27 17.17
C SER A 105 0.06 -1.97 15.68
N THR A 106 -0.75 -0.96 15.33
CA THR A 106 -0.88 -0.47 13.96
C THR A 106 -0.39 0.96 13.87
N PHE A 107 0.47 1.22 12.88
CA PHE A 107 1.05 2.53 12.59
C PHE A 107 0.71 2.96 11.18
N CYS A 108 0.78 4.26 10.94
CA CYS A 108 0.56 4.88 9.64
C CYS A 108 1.89 5.38 9.09
N LEU A 109 2.10 5.25 7.78
CA LEU A 109 3.11 6.00 7.06
C LEU A 109 2.79 7.49 7.19
N ASP A 110 3.75 8.26 7.68
CA ASP A 110 3.55 9.64 8.12
C ASP A 110 4.68 10.52 7.56
N ALA A 111 4.33 11.65 6.96
CA ALA A 111 5.29 12.68 6.60
C ALA A 111 5.75 13.43 7.87
N ASN A 112 7.00 13.19 8.28
CA ASN A 112 7.53 13.62 9.58
C ASN A 112 7.24 15.11 9.86
N LYS A 113 6.70 15.39 11.05
CA LYS A 113 6.30 16.73 11.51
C LYS A 113 5.35 17.48 10.55
N LYS A 114 4.57 16.77 9.73
CA LYS A 114 3.72 17.37 8.68
C LYS A 114 4.54 18.15 7.64
N GLY A 115 5.77 17.68 7.37
CA GLY A 115 6.68 18.31 6.42
C GLY A 115 6.13 18.30 5.00
N THR A 116 6.39 19.38 4.27
CA THR A 116 5.91 19.61 2.89
C THR A 116 7.04 20.02 1.95
N THR A 117 8.28 19.80 2.36
CA THR A 117 9.49 20.13 1.59
C THR A 117 10.24 18.86 1.21
N ASN A 118 11.01 18.92 0.12
CA ASN A 118 11.92 17.85 -0.27
C ASN A 118 12.83 17.44 0.89
N GLY A 119 13.02 16.14 1.06
CA GLY A 119 13.78 15.56 2.17
C GLY A 119 12.99 15.42 3.46
N THR A 120 11.67 15.62 3.45
CA THR A 120 10.82 15.24 4.59
C THR A 120 10.89 13.72 4.72
N GLU A 121 11.26 13.21 5.89
CA GLU A 121 11.33 11.78 6.15
C GLU A 121 9.94 11.14 6.14
N ALA A 122 9.81 9.96 5.52
CA ALA A 122 8.65 9.10 5.68
C ALA A 122 8.87 8.19 6.90
N ILE A 123 8.06 8.35 7.95
CA ILE A 123 8.21 7.65 9.23
C ILE A 123 6.97 6.81 9.54
N ILE A 124 7.06 5.90 10.51
CA ILE A 124 5.86 5.35 11.18
C ILE A 124 5.43 6.25 12.35
N TRP A 125 4.13 6.47 12.47
CA TRP A 125 3.54 7.18 13.60
C TRP A 125 2.18 6.60 13.98
N SER A 126 1.71 6.86 15.20
CA SER A 126 0.33 6.51 15.58
C SER A 126 -0.67 7.14 14.59
N CYS A 127 -1.55 6.31 14.05
CA CYS A 127 -2.61 6.76 13.16
C CYS A 127 -3.51 7.77 13.88
N ASN A 128 -3.62 8.99 13.34
CA ASN A 128 -4.38 10.09 13.91
C ASN A 128 -5.34 10.76 12.91
N GLY A 129 -5.40 10.26 11.67
CA GLY A 129 -6.29 10.77 10.62
C GLY A 129 -5.81 12.06 9.95
N GLY A 130 -4.65 12.60 10.35
CA GLY A 130 -4.06 13.78 9.76
C GLY A 130 -3.75 13.60 8.26
N SER A 131 -3.81 14.70 7.50
CA SER A 131 -3.53 14.68 6.06
C SER A 131 -2.07 14.31 5.72
N ASN A 132 -1.15 14.45 6.68
CA ASN A 132 0.24 13.99 6.56
C ASN A 132 0.38 12.46 6.62
N GLN A 133 -0.69 11.73 6.93
CA GLN A 133 -0.77 10.28 6.93
C GLN A 133 -1.63 9.75 5.77
N GLN A 134 -2.08 10.63 4.87
CA GLN A 134 -2.91 10.26 3.74
C GLN A 134 -2.07 10.30 2.46
N TRP A 135 -2.26 9.26 1.66
CA TRP A 135 -1.46 8.91 0.50
C TRP A 135 -2.39 8.51 -0.64
N GLN A 136 -2.10 9.02 -1.82
CA GLN A 136 -2.77 8.66 -3.05
C GLN A 136 -1.84 7.74 -3.86
N LEU A 137 -2.29 6.52 -4.12
CA LEU A 137 -1.66 5.59 -5.04
C LEU A 137 -2.15 5.94 -6.45
N ASN A 138 -1.24 6.42 -7.30
CA ASN A 138 -1.59 6.90 -8.63
C ASN A 138 -1.37 5.82 -9.69
N SER A 139 -2.16 5.84 -10.77
CA SER A 139 -2.05 4.88 -11.88
C SER A 139 -0.74 4.99 -12.66
N ASN A 140 0.01 6.09 -12.50
CA ASN A 140 1.33 6.28 -13.07
C ASN A 140 2.45 5.70 -12.21
N GLY A 141 2.13 4.99 -11.12
CA GLY A 141 3.09 4.34 -10.22
C GLY A 141 3.57 5.22 -9.06
N THR A 142 3.24 6.51 -9.01
CA THR A 142 3.67 7.33 -7.87
C THR A 142 2.76 7.19 -6.66
N VAL A 143 3.33 7.26 -5.46
CA VAL A 143 2.59 7.42 -4.20
C VAL A 143 2.77 8.86 -3.73
N THR A 144 1.69 9.64 -3.69
CA THR A 144 1.76 11.07 -3.35
C THR A 144 1.14 11.36 -2.00
N GLY A 145 1.83 12.12 -1.15
CA GLY A 145 1.27 12.61 0.11
C GLY A 145 0.17 13.63 -0.15
N VAL A 146 -1.04 13.40 0.39
CA VAL A 146 -2.21 14.27 0.16
C VAL A 146 -1.96 15.69 0.68
N GLN A 147 -1.25 15.84 1.80
CA GLN A 147 -0.92 17.17 2.34
C GLN A 147 0.14 17.93 1.52
N SER A 148 1.22 17.25 1.13
CA SER A 148 2.40 17.88 0.56
C SER A 148 2.37 17.97 -0.96
N GLY A 149 1.62 17.08 -1.62
CA GLY A 149 1.71 16.87 -3.07
C GLY A 149 3.04 16.26 -3.53
N LEU A 150 3.92 15.87 -2.60
CA LEU A 150 5.22 15.26 -2.89
C LEU A 150 5.08 13.74 -3.03
N CYS A 151 6.01 13.15 -3.78
CA CYS A 151 6.08 11.72 -4.03
C CYS A 151 6.92 11.02 -2.97
N LEU A 152 6.51 9.80 -2.59
CA LEU A 152 7.32 8.85 -1.85
C LEU A 152 8.52 8.46 -2.72
N ASP A 153 9.72 8.62 -2.18
CA ASP A 153 10.97 8.58 -2.93
C ASP A 153 12.02 7.76 -2.17
N VAL A 154 12.68 6.81 -2.84
CA VAL A 154 13.87 6.16 -2.30
C VAL A 154 15.06 7.10 -2.47
N THR A 155 15.60 7.58 -1.35
CA THR A 155 16.63 8.63 -1.34
C THR A 155 17.81 8.29 -2.25
N GLY A 156 18.11 9.20 -3.17
CA GLY A 156 19.21 9.07 -4.13
C GLY A 156 19.04 7.93 -5.15
N GLY A 157 17.86 7.31 -5.24
CA GLY A 157 17.58 6.19 -6.11
C GLY A 157 18.41 4.93 -5.82
N SER A 158 18.81 4.76 -4.56
CA SER A 158 19.56 3.59 -4.12
C SER A 158 18.73 2.30 -4.25
N SER A 159 19.38 1.19 -4.56
CA SER A 159 18.81 -0.15 -4.52
C SER A 159 19.36 -1.00 -3.37
N ALA A 160 20.14 -0.39 -2.47
CA ALA A 160 20.72 -1.09 -1.32
C ALA A 160 19.64 -1.37 -0.26
N ASP A 161 19.80 -2.47 0.48
CA ASP A 161 19.00 -2.70 1.69
C ASP A 161 19.26 -1.58 2.71
N GLY A 162 18.20 -1.10 3.33
CA GLY A 162 18.26 -0.02 4.30
C GLY A 162 18.39 1.37 3.69
N ALA A 163 18.21 1.52 2.37
CA ALA A 163 18.10 2.84 1.78
C ALA A 163 16.85 3.56 2.32
N PRO A 164 16.99 4.80 2.82
CA PRO A 164 15.88 5.51 3.45
C PRO A 164 14.85 5.97 2.42
N VAL A 165 13.62 6.15 2.91
CA VAL A 165 12.51 6.70 2.14
C VAL A 165 12.17 8.11 2.62
N GLU A 166 11.97 9.01 1.67
CA GLU A 166 11.67 10.43 1.89
C GLU A 166 10.53 10.91 0.99
N LEU A 167 10.11 12.15 1.18
CA LEU A 167 9.23 12.87 0.27
C LEU A 167 10.07 13.77 -0.62
N TRP A 168 9.82 13.68 -1.92
CA TRP A 168 10.51 14.50 -2.91
C TRP A 168 9.55 15.01 -3.98
N THR A 169 9.95 16.08 -4.66
CA THR A 169 9.21 16.61 -5.80
C THR A 169 9.01 15.50 -6.84
N CYS A 170 7.76 15.26 -7.21
CA CYS A 170 7.43 14.27 -8.23
C CYS A 170 8.11 14.62 -9.55
N ASN A 171 8.99 13.74 -10.03
CA ASN A 171 9.78 13.95 -11.24
C ASN A 171 9.70 12.76 -12.21
N GLY A 172 8.95 11.70 -11.86
CA GLY A 172 8.78 10.51 -12.70
C GLY A 172 9.99 9.57 -12.68
N GLY A 173 10.97 9.81 -11.80
CA GLY A 173 12.12 8.93 -11.60
C GLY A 173 11.72 7.55 -11.14
N GLY A 174 12.54 6.54 -11.48
CA GLY A 174 12.28 5.14 -11.12
C GLY A 174 12.20 4.91 -9.61
N ASN A 175 12.92 5.71 -8.82
CA ASN A 175 12.93 5.71 -7.36
C ASN A 175 11.64 6.28 -6.72
N GLN A 176 10.70 6.76 -7.53
CA GLN A 176 9.37 7.22 -7.13
C GLN A 176 8.25 6.29 -7.62
N GLN A 177 8.62 5.13 -8.18
CA GLN A 177 7.68 4.16 -8.72
C GLN A 177 7.41 3.06 -7.71
N TRP A 178 6.14 2.89 -7.37
CA TRP A 178 5.66 1.98 -6.36
C TRP A 178 4.50 1.13 -6.90
N THR A 179 4.37 -0.10 -6.42
CA THR A 179 3.22 -0.95 -6.70
C THR A 179 2.82 -1.65 -5.42
N LEU A 180 1.52 -1.69 -5.13
CA LEU A 180 0.98 -2.40 -3.98
C LEU A 180 0.41 -3.74 -4.45
N GLY A 181 0.92 -4.87 -3.93
CA GLY A 181 0.43 -6.20 -4.28
C GLY A 181 1.35 -7.34 -3.89
#